data_AF-A0AAV4MGU5-F1
#
_entry.id   AF-A0AAV4MGU5-F1
#
_cell.length_a   1.000
_cell.length_b   1.000
_cell.length_c   1.000
_cell.angle_alpha   90.00
_cell.angle_beta   90.00
_cell.angle_gamma   90.00
#
_symmetry.space_group_name_H-M   'P 1'
#
loop_
_entity.id
_entity.type
_entity.pdbx_description
1 polymer ?
#
loop_
_entity_poly.entity_id
_entity_poly.type
_entity_poly.pdbx_seq_one_letter_code
_entity_poly.pdbx_strand_id
1 'polypeptide(L)'
;MLQYGMFEKDLLPAVLSVCLKMIKSGESAEKDNALEILSESISVLKPFTECEDDVKSFSKLYLHLNSESFSEENSKTSYSVLQNFLLETLQSDLESNHLNIQSALICLPHLRFLEKDRVCAVIQQLSLKIRNVLLCTNLTETEQSTKLFAVLYQAYFAYLVIISNGDRSENCFNTNFFMDLLKKFPDSVKILRMVDYYLNNLTKSPVIDDLPDVILNVIPNLASPFHLIRRFSLRILKTFVLQEPSQNGVPSVFDICLEAESIPLDVQSYREKLKWLRKLEYEFIKKNLPTSYEEHITKAAIYYIIGMLYVNFKLLWGNLQLKFCSHLQMVHHNYFGMYFALTSINLLKCVCNIIQEKYL
;
A
#
# COMPACT_ATOMS: atom_id res chain seq x y z
N MET A 1 1.22 -26.38 14.19
CA MET A 1 1.81 -27.58 13.53
C MET A 1 2.99 -27.22 12.61
N LEU A 2 3.07 -26.01 12.07
CA LEU A 2 4.10 -25.57 11.10
C LEU A 2 5.43 -25.05 11.71
N GLN A 3 5.64 -25.16 13.03
CA GLN A 3 6.88 -24.72 13.71
C GLN A 3 7.98 -25.78 13.74
N TYR A 4 7.82 -26.87 12.99
CA TYR A 4 8.84 -27.92 12.89
C TYR A 4 10.02 -27.42 12.05
N GLY A 5 11.22 -27.39 12.63
CA GLY A 5 12.42 -26.80 12.02
C GLY A 5 12.86 -27.42 10.68
N MET A 6 12.35 -28.60 10.33
CA MET A 6 12.61 -29.27 9.05
C MET A 6 11.35 -29.40 8.17
N PHE A 7 10.30 -28.60 8.44
CA PHE A 7 9.03 -28.68 7.70
C PHE A 7 9.23 -28.56 6.19
N GLU A 8 10.05 -27.60 5.74
CA GLU A 8 10.33 -27.36 4.32
C GLU A 8 10.92 -28.59 3.62
N LYS A 9 11.71 -29.39 4.33
CA LYS A 9 12.41 -30.56 3.78
C LYS A 9 11.58 -31.84 3.90
N ASP A 10 10.96 -32.06 5.05
CA ASP A 10 10.37 -33.36 5.39
C ASP A 10 8.87 -33.43 5.10
N LEU A 11 8.15 -32.33 5.32
CA LEU A 11 6.68 -32.31 5.31
C LEU A 11 6.09 -31.60 4.10
N LEU A 12 6.69 -30.49 3.67
CA LEU A 12 6.24 -29.73 2.51
C LEU A 12 6.11 -30.60 1.24
N PRO A 13 7.04 -31.53 0.94
CA PRO A 13 6.89 -32.40 -0.23
C PRO A 13 5.72 -33.38 -0.12
N ALA A 14 5.45 -33.89 1.08
CA ALA A 14 4.30 -34.76 1.34
C ALA A 14 2.99 -33.98 1.19
N VAL A 15 2.90 -32.78 1.76
CA VAL A 15 1.76 -31.87 1.62
C VAL A 15 1.49 -31.58 0.13
N LEU A 16 2.53 -31.22 -0.64
CA LEU A 16 2.41 -30.98 -2.07
C LEU A 16 1.92 -32.20 -2.85
N SER A 17 2.38 -33.40 -2.48
CA SER A 17 1.93 -34.63 -3.12
C SER A 17 0.44 -34.90 -2.90
N VAL A 18 -0.09 -34.55 -1.72
CA VAL A 18 -1.50 -34.69 -1.37
C VAL A 18 -2.32 -33.65 -2.13
N CYS A 19 -1.92 -32.38 -2.09
CA CYS A 19 -2.58 -31.31 -2.83
C CYS A 19 -2.64 -31.61 -4.34
N LEU A 20 -1.57 -32.16 -4.93
CA LEU A 20 -1.58 -32.55 -6.34
C LEU A 20 -2.54 -33.70 -6.66
N LYS A 21 -2.71 -34.67 -5.74
CA LYS A 21 -3.71 -35.73 -5.92
C LYS A 21 -5.12 -35.17 -5.89
N MET A 22 -5.39 -34.26 -4.95
CA MET A 22 -6.66 -33.54 -4.82
C MET A 22 -6.95 -32.67 -6.05
N ILE A 23 -5.94 -32.02 -6.62
CA ILE A 23 -6.12 -31.25 -7.87
C ILE A 23 -6.45 -32.16 -9.05
N LYS A 24 -5.81 -33.34 -9.11
CA LYS A 24 -5.98 -34.32 -10.20
C LYS A 24 -7.28 -35.11 -10.14
N SER A 25 -7.92 -35.24 -8.98
CA SER A 25 -9.22 -35.93 -8.86
C SER A 25 -10.32 -35.21 -9.64
N GLY A 26 -10.18 -33.89 -9.82
CA GLY A 26 -11.10 -33.06 -10.60
C GLY A 26 -12.26 -32.50 -9.80
N GLU A 27 -12.46 -32.92 -8.55
CA GLU A 27 -13.55 -32.46 -7.68
C GLU A 27 -13.32 -31.02 -7.22
N SER A 28 -14.35 -30.16 -7.32
CA SER A 28 -14.22 -28.72 -6.98
C SER A 28 -13.84 -28.52 -5.51
N ALA A 29 -14.49 -29.26 -4.60
CA ALA A 29 -14.22 -29.14 -3.17
C ALA A 29 -12.78 -29.58 -2.81
N GLU A 30 -12.26 -30.62 -3.47
CA GLU A 30 -10.88 -31.05 -3.25
C GLU A 30 -9.87 -30.04 -3.80
N LYS A 31 -10.17 -29.39 -4.93
CA LYS A 31 -9.35 -28.31 -5.47
C LYS A 31 -9.28 -27.10 -4.54
N ASP A 32 -10.42 -26.70 -3.98
CA ASP A 32 -10.51 -25.58 -3.03
C ASP A 32 -9.71 -25.88 -1.75
N ASN A 33 -9.90 -27.07 -1.17
CA ASN A 33 -9.16 -27.53 -0.01
C ASN A 33 -7.65 -27.60 -0.29
N ALA A 34 -7.25 -28.09 -1.46
CA ALA A 34 -5.84 -28.15 -1.84
C ALA A 34 -5.21 -26.75 -1.90
N LEU A 35 -5.97 -25.77 -2.42
CA LEU A 35 -5.52 -24.39 -2.54
C LEU A 35 -5.41 -23.69 -1.19
N GLU A 36 -6.38 -23.90 -0.29
CA GLU A 36 -6.37 -23.40 1.08
C GLU A 36 -5.17 -23.94 1.86
N ILE A 37 -4.94 -25.26 1.83
CA ILE A 37 -3.80 -25.90 2.51
C ILE A 37 -2.48 -25.30 2.01
N LEU A 38 -2.33 -25.10 0.70
CA LEU A 38 -1.11 -24.54 0.12
C LEU A 38 -0.90 -23.08 0.52
N SER A 39 -1.93 -22.24 0.40
CA SER A 39 -1.81 -20.81 0.69
C SER A 39 -1.59 -20.54 2.18
N GLU A 40 -2.25 -21.28 3.08
CA GLU A 40 -2.02 -21.21 4.52
C GLU A 40 -0.61 -21.67 4.90
N SER A 41 -0.16 -22.79 4.35
CA SER A 41 1.19 -23.31 4.60
C SER A 41 2.25 -22.29 4.20
N ILE A 42 2.12 -21.71 3.01
CA ILE A 42 3.02 -20.66 2.52
C ILE A 42 2.96 -19.43 3.42
N SER A 43 1.76 -18.98 3.78
CA SER A 43 1.56 -17.77 4.60
C SER A 43 2.12 -17.91 6.02
N VAL A 44 2.23 -19.13 6.55
CA VAL A 44 2.85 -19.34 7.86
C VAL A 44 4.37 -19.52 7.76
N LEU A 45 4.87 -20.19 6.72
CA LEU A 45 6.31 -20.44 6.54
C LEU A 45 7.06 -19.20 6.03
N LYS A 46 6.42 -18.45 5.14
CA LYS A 46 6.92 -17.23 4.53
C LYS A 46 5.83 -16.17 4.70
N PRO A 47 5.60 -15.71 5.96
CA PRO A 47 4.59 -14.69 6.20
C PRO A 47 4.89 -13.50 5.35
N PHE A 48 3.85 -13.07 4.65
CA PHE A 48 3.89 -11.83 3.91
C PHE A 48 4.09 -10.70 4.92
N THR A 49 5.31 -10.19 5.02
CA THR A 49 5.54 -8.95 5.75
C THR A 49 4.90 -7.82 4.97
N GLU A 50 4.29 -6.89 5.71
CA GLU A 50 3.70 -5.69 5.14
C GLU A 50 4.72 -4.54 5.07
N CYS A 51 6.01 -4.85 4.90
CA CYS A 51 7.12 -3.91 4.79
C CYS A 51 7.45 -3.53 3.33
N GLU A 52 8.13 -2.40 3.15
CA GLU A 52 8.48 -1.84 1.83
C GLU A 52 9.63 -2.60 1.15
N ASP A 53 10.45 -3.32 1.92
CA ASP A 53 11.63 -4.08 1.43
C ASP A 53 11.32 -5.53 0.99
N ASP A 54 10.05 -5.95 1.06
CA ASP A 54 9.67 -7.37 0.97
C ASP A 54 9.78 -7.96 -0.44
N VAL A 55 9.63 -7.16 -1.50
CA VAL A 55 9.80 -7.67 -2.88
C VAL A 55 11.27 -8.00 -3.15
N LYS A 56 12.20 -7.18 -2.65
CA LYS A 56 13.65 -7.36 -2.87
C LYS A 56 14.23 -8.46 -1.98
N SER A 57 13.68 -8.62 -0.77
CA SER A 57 14.09 -9.65 0.19
C SER A 57 13.28 -10.95 0.08
N PHE A 58 12.40 -11.06 -0.92
CA PHE A 58 11.52 -12.21 -1.08
C PHE A 58 12.29 -13.52 -1.22
N SER A 59 12.08 -14.44 -0.26
CA SER A 59 12.66 -15.78 -0.30
C SER A 59 11.61 -16.81 -0.75
N LYS A 60 11.93 -17.52 -1.83
CA LYS A 60 11.07 -18.59 -2.35
C LYS A 60 11.18 -19.83 -1.47
N LEU A 61 10.04 -20.31 -0.97
CA LEU A 61 9.89 -21.65 -0.38
C LEU A 61 10.23 -22.79 -1.36
N TYR A 62 10.17 -22.56 -2.68
CA TYR A 62 10.28 -23.55 -3.76
C TYR A 62 9.49 -24.82 -3.45
N LEU A 63 8.23 -24.87 -3.90
CA LEU A 63 7.37 -26.04 -3.71
C LEU A 63 8.04 -27.29 -4.35
N HIS A 64 8.70 -28.15 -3.56
CA HIS A 64 9.45 -29.31 -4.07
C HIS A 64 8.71 -30.62 -3.83
N LEU A 65 8.71 -31.51 -4.82
CA LEU A 65 8.21 -32.88 -4.70
C LEU A 65 9.40 -33.79 -4.42
N ASN A 66 9.37 -34.55 -3.32
CA ASN A 66 10.48 -35.44 -2.95
C ASN A 66 10.64 -36.52 -4.03
N SER A 67 11.80 -36.50 -4.67
CA SER A 67 12.16 -37.32 -5.83
C SER A 67 12.97 -38.56 -5.43
N GLU A 68 12.39 -39.47 -4.66
CA GLU A 68 12.96 -40.83 -4.60
C GLU A 68 12.36 -41.76 -5.67
N SER A 69 11.30 -41.33 -6.37
CA SER A 69 10.57 -42.17 -7.34
C SER A 69 10.09 -41.46 -8.62
N PHE A 70 10.40 -40.18 -8.82
CA PHE A 70 9.96 -39.43 -9.99
C PHE A 70 11.15 -39.02 -10.87
N SER A 71 11.10 -39.40 -12.16
CA SER A 71 11.99 -38.84 -13.19
C SER A 71 11.84 -37.32 -13.27
N GLU A 72 12.89 -36.61 -13.73
CA GLU A 72 12.82 -35.14 -13.92
C GLU A 72 11.63 -34.73 -14.81
N GLU A 73 11.27 -35.55 -15.80
CA GLU A 73 10.10 -35.33 -16.66
C GLU A 73 8.77 -35.38 -15.89
N ASN A 74 8.61 -36.32 -14.97
CA ASN A 74 7.41 -36.42 -14.12
C ASN A 74 7.29 -35.29 -13.09
N SER A 75 8.43 -34.72 -12.68
CA SER A 75 8.42 -33.52 -11.84
C SER A 75 7.91 -32.31 -12.61
N LYS A 76 8.41 -32.06 -13.83
CA LYS A 76 7.99 -30.95 -14.70
C LYS A 76 6.51 -31.02 -15.05
N THR A 77 5.97 -32.21 -15.34
CA THR A 77 4.52 -32.38 -15.60
C THR A 77 3.66 -32.12 -14.36
N SER A 78 4.15 -32.44 -13.17
CA SER A 78 3.43 -32.13 -11.93
C SER A 78 3.39 -30.63 -11.64
N TYR A 79 4.49 -29.92 -11.93
CA TYR A 79 4.54 -28.46 -11.86
C TYR A 79 3.63 -27.78 -12.87
N SER A 80 3.55 -28.30 -14.11
CA SER A 80 2.65 -27.73 -15.12
C SER A 80 1.18 -27.93 -14.77
N VAL A 81 0.81 -29.07 -14.18
CA VAL A 81 -0.54 -29.30 -13.63
C VAL A 81 -0.89 -28.27 -12.55
N LEU A 82 0.01 -28.06 -11.58
CA LEU A 82 -0.22 -27.07 -10.52
C LEU A 82 -0.29 -25.64 -11.07
N GLN A 83 0.62 -25.28 -11.99
CA GLN A 83 0.58 -23.96 -12.64
C GLN A 83 -0.73 -23.75 -13.39
N ASN A 84 -1.16 -24.72 -14.21
CA ASN A 84 -2.41 -24.60 -14.96
C ASN A 84 -3.62 -24.45 -14.03
N PHE A 85 -3.69 -25.25 -12.96
CA PHE A 85 -4.74 -25.12 -11.95
C PHE A 85 -4.77 -23.71 -11.35
N LEU A 86 -3.63 -23.18 -10.91
CA LEU A 86 -3.55 -21.83 -10.34
C LEU A 86 -3.96 -20.75 -11.36
N LEU A 87 -3.56 -20.89 -12.62
CA LEU A 87 -3.94 -19.95 -13.69
C LEU A 87 -5.44 -20.02 -14.02
N GLU A 88 -6.03 -21.21 -14.04
CA GLU A 88 -7.47 -21.39 -14.19
C GLU A 88 -8.23 -20.73 -13.03
N THR A 89 -7.74 -20.87 -11.79
CA THR A 89 -8.30 -20.16 -10.63
C THR A 89 -8.23 -18.65 -10.79
N LEU A 90 -7.16 -18.07 -11.35
CA LEU A 90 -7.09 -16.63 -11.58
C LEU A 90 -8.10 -16.13 -12.63
N GLN A 91 -8.58 -17.02 -13.50
CA GLN A 91 -9.52 -16.71 -14.56
C GLN A 91 -10.98 -16.94 -14.15
N SER A 92 -11.23 -17.47 -12.94
CA SER A 92 -12.58 -17.72 -12.44
C SER A 92 -13.37 -16.44 -12.21
N ASP A 93 -14.65 -16.60 -11.86
CA ASP A 93 -15.48 -15.47 -11.50
C ASP A 93 -14.94 -14.75 -10.25
N LEU A 94 -14.83 -13.43 -10.34
CA LEU A 94 -14.13 -12.59 -9.35
C LEU A 94 -14.96 -12.41 -8.08
N GLU A 95 -16.29 -12.34 -8.21
CA GLU A 95 -17.18 -12.08 -7.08
C GLU A 95 -17.26 -13.30 -6.16
N SER A 96 -17.50 -14.47 -6.76
CA SER A 96 -17.64 -15.73 -6.03
C SER A 96 -16.33 -16.34 -5.54
N ASN A 97 -15.20 -16.08 -6.19
CA ASN A 97 -13.95 -16.82 -5.93
C ASN A 97 -12.77 -15.93 -5.46
N HIS A 98 -13.01 -14.74 -4.93
CA HIS A 98 -11.94 -13.81 -4.53
C HIS A 98 -10.91 -14.43 -3.56
N LEU A 99 -11.32 -15.29 -2.62
CA LEU A 99 -10.42 -15.99 -1.69
C LEU A 99 -9.52 -17.02 -2.40
N ASN A 100 -10.09 -17.78 -3.33
CA ASN A 100 -9.34 -18.74 -4.14
C ASN A 100 -8.35 -18.02 -5.05
N ILE A 101 -8.78 -16.94 -5.71
CA ILE A 101 -7.91 -16.10 -6.52
C ILE A 101 -6.75 -15.55 -5.69
N GLN A 102 -7.02 -15.02 -4.49
CA GLN A 102 -5.97 -14.53 -3.59
C GLN A 102 -5.00 -15.65 -3.19
N SER A 103 -5.52 -16.83 -2.83
CA SER A 103 -4.71 -18.00 -2.48
C SER A 103 -3.82 -18.46 -3.64
N ALA A 104 -4.34 -18.42 -4.87
CA ALA A 104 -3.56 -18.76 -6.06
C ALA A 104 -2.42 -17.76 -6.30
N LEU A 105 -2.68 -16.47 -6.12
CA LEU A 105 -1.65 -15.43 -6.21
C LEU A 105 -0.58 -15.52 -5.11
N ILE A 106 -0.93 -16.02 -3.91
CA ILE A 106 0.05 -16.34 -2.85
C ILE A 106 0.95 -17.49 -3.29
N CYS A 107 0.40 -18.51 -3.93
CA CYS A 107 1.16 -19.72 -4.30
C CYS A 107 2.11 -19.51 -5.50
N LEU A 108 1.69 -18.73 -6.51
CA LEU A 108 2.39 -18.61 -7.79
C LEU A 108 3.89 -18.26 -7.67
N PRO A 109 4.32 -17.27 -6.86
CA PRO A 109 5.73 -16.90 -6.76
C PRO A 109 6.66 -18.00 -6.23
N HIS A 110 6.10 -19.03 -5.58
CA HIS A 110 6.83 -20.15 -4.97
C HIS A 110 7.00 -21.35 -5.91
N LEU A 111 6.44 -21.32 -7.12
CA LEU A 111 6.66 -22.37 -8.11
C LEU A 111 8.09 -22.31 -8.68
N ARG A 112 8.70 -23.48 -8.82
CA ARG A 112 10.07 -23.63 -9.33
C ARG A 112 10.15 -23.40 -10.84
N PHE A 113 9.23 -23.99 -11.60
CA PHE A 113 9.16 -23.86 -13.05
C PHE A 113 7.91 -23.06 -13.41
N LEU A 114 8.12 -21.83 -13.88
CA LEU A 114 7.06 -20.89 -14.25
C LEU A 114 7.22 -20.47 -15.71
N GLU A 115 6.15 -20.59 -16.48
CA GLU A 115 6.00 -19.93 -17.78
C GLU A 115 5.76 -18.43 -17.55
N LYS A 116 6.83 -17.69 -17.23
CA LYS A 116 6.76 -16.30 -16.73
C LYS A 116 5.85 -15.40 -17.57
N ASP A 117 5.99 -15.44 -18.89
CA ASP A 117 5.23 -14.55 -19.78
C ASP A 117 3.73 -14.84 -19.72
N ARG A 118 3.35 -16.13 -19.76
CA ARG A 118 1.96 -16.58 -19.65
C ARG A 118 1.37 -16.20 -18.29
N VAL A 119 2.10 -16.48 -17.21
CA VAL A 119 1.66 -16.17 -15.84
C VAL A 119 1.48 -14.66 -15.66
N CYS A 120 2.45 -13.86 -16.14
CA CYS A 120 2.36 -12.41 -16.09
C CYS A 120 1.20 -11.87 -16.92
N ALA A 121 0.93 -12.43 -18.10
CA ALA A 121 -0.22 -12.04 -18.92
C ALA A 121 -1.54 -12.28 -18.19
N VAL A 122 -1.70 -13.43 -17.53
CA VAL A 122 -2.91 -13.75 -16.75
C VAL A 122 -3.07 -12.81 -15.55
N ILE A 123 -2.00 -12.54 -14.80
CA ILE A 123 -2.03 -11.59 -13.67
C ILE A 123 -2.40 -10.18 -14.14
N GLN A 124 -1.87 -9.73 -15.27
CA GLN A 124 -2.19 -8.42 -15.84
C GLN A 124 -3.65 -8.34 -16.29
N GLN A 125 -4.18 -9.38 -16.95
CA GLN A 125 -5.59 -9.46 -17.34
C GLN A 125 -6.52 -9.39 -16.12
N LEU A 126 -6.23 -10.15 -15.07
CA LEU A 126 -6.96 -10.10 -13.80
C LEU A 126 -6.91 -8.69 -13.19
N SER A 127 -5.73 -8.07 -13.17
CA SER A 127 -5.53 -6.74 -12.59
C SER A 127 -6.29 -5.66 -13.35
N LEU A 128 -6.34 -5.74 -14.68
CA LEU A 128 -7.16 -4.87 -15.52
C LEU A 128 -8.66 -5.09 -15.28
N LYS A 129 -9.10 -6.35 -15.16
CA LYS A 129 -10.50 -6.68 -14.83
C LYS A 129 -10.90 -6.06 -13.49
N ILE A 130 -10.08 -6.24 -12.44
CA ILE A 130 -10.33 -5.66 -11.11
C ILE A 130 -10.34 -4.13 -11.17
N ARG A 131 -9.35 -3.50 -11.83
CA ARG A 131 -9.31 -2.04 -12.01
C ARG A 131 -10.58 -1.52 -12.68
N ASN A 132 -11.03 -2.16 -13.76
CA ASN A 132 -12.24 -1.73 -14.47
C ASN A 132 -13.49 -1.85 -13.59
N VAL A 133 -13.64 -2.94 -12.83
CA VAL A 133 -14.74 -3.09 -11.86
C VAL A 133 -14.69 -1.97 -10.82
N LEU A 134 -13.51 -1.70 -10.24
CA LEU A 134 -13.32 -0.67 -9.23
C LEU A 134 -13.60 0.75 -9.76
N LEU A 135 -13.25 1.06 -11.01
CA LEU A 135 -13.45 2.39 -11.59
C LEU A 135 -14.86 2.60 -12.15
N CYS A 136 -15.50 1.58 -12.73
CA CYS A 136 -16.82 1.70 -13.36
C CYS A 136 -17.98 1.66 -12.36
N THR A 137 -17.75 1.15 -11.16
CA THR A 137 -18.81 1.04 -10.17
C THR A 137 -18.85 2.30 -9.29
N ASN A 138 -20.06 2.73 -8.92
CA ASN A 138 -20.26 3.75 -7.87
C ASN A 138 -20.04 3.15 -6.47
N LEU A 139 -19.06 2.26 -6.33
CA LEU A 139 -18.68 1.70 -5.03
C LEU A 139 -18.07 2.84 -4.21
N THR A 140 -18.74 3.21 -3.13
CA THR A 140 -18.05 3.69 -1.93
C THR A 140 -17.21 2.54 -1.35
N GLU A 141 -16.38 2.80 -0.35
CA GLU A 141 -15.59 1.73 0.29
C GLU A 141 -16.54 0.70 0.95
N THR A 142 -16.90 -0.34 0.19
CA THR A 142 -17.72 -1.47 0.61
C THR A 142 -16.85 -2.67 0.92
N GLU A 143 -17.43 -3.67 1.58
CA GLU A 143 -16.78 -4.96 1.81
C GLU A 143 -16.27 -5.59 0.49
N GLN A 144 -17.02 -5.44 -0.60
CA GLN A 144 -16.61 -5.91 -1.93
C GLN A 144 -15.37 -5.18 -2.44
N SER A 145 -15.33 -3.85 -2.36
CA SER A 145 -14.15 -3.08 -2.77
C SER A 145 -12.90 -3.45 -1.96
N THR A 146 -13.07 -3.70 -0.65
CA THR A 146 -11.98 -4.13 0.25
C THR A 146 -11.39 -5.47 -0.19
N LYS A 147 -12.24 -6.44 -0.54
CA LYS A 147 -11.82 -7.74 -1.11
C LYS A 147 -11.04 -7.56 -2.41
N LEU A 148 -11.54 -6.71 -3.30
CA LEU A 148 -10.88 -6.42 -4.58
C LEU A 148 -9.52 -5.72 -4.40
N PHE A 149 -9.39 -4.80 -3.44
CA PHE A 149 -8.10 -4.20 -3.11
C PHE A 149 -7.09 -5.23 -2.62
N ALA A 150 -7.52 -6.19 -1.80
CA ALA A 150 -6.66 -7.27 -1.32
C ALA A 150 -6.16 -8.16 -2.46
N VAL A 151 -7.07 -8.58 -3.35
CA VAL A 151 -6.71 -9.39 -4.54
C VAL A 151 -5.78 -8.62 -5.47
N LEU A 152 -6.09 -7.36 -5.77
CA LEU A 152 -5.28 -6.53 -6.67
C LEU A 152 -3.87 -6.28 -6.09
N TYR A 153 -3.79 -6.00 -4.79
CA TYR A 153 -2.52 -5.83 -4.10
C TYR A 153 -1.66 -7.11 -4.17
N GLN A 154 -2.27 -8.27 -3.91
CA GLN A 154 -1.61 -9.56 -4.03
C GLN A 154 -1.17 -9.86 -5.47
N ALA A 155 -1.97 -9.46 -6.46
CA ALA A 155 -1.67 -9.62 -7.88
C ALA A 155 -0.45 -8.78 -8.29
N TYR A 156 -0.42 -7.50 -7.90
CA TYR A 156 0.72 -6.63 -8.15
C TYR A 156 1.99 -7.15 -7.47
N PHE A 157 1.90 -7.59 -6.22
CA PHE A 157 3.04 -8.19 -5.51
C PHE A 157 3.56 -9.44 -6.23
N ALA A 158 2.69 -10.40 -6.55
CA ALA A 158 3.08 -11.62 -7.26
C ALA A 158 3.77 -11.30 -8.59
N TYR A 159 3.22 -10.35 -9.36
CA TYR A 159 3.80 -9.85 -10.59
C TYR A 159 5.23 -9.34 -10.39
N LEU A 160 5.43 -8.47 -9.40
CA LEU A 160 6.74 -7.88 -9.09
C LEU A 160 7.78 -8.94 -8.71
N VAL A 161 7.41 -9.92 -7.89
CA VAL A 161 8.30 -11.01 -7.48
C VAL A 161 8.66 -11.90 -8.67
N ILE A 162 7.72 -12.19 -9.57
CA ILE A 162 7.96 -13.05 -10.74
C ILE A 162 8.90 -12.35 -11.74
N ILE A 163 8.74 -11.03 -11.94
CA ILE A 163 9.50 -10.22 -12.91
C ILE A 163 10.81 -9.69 -12.36
N SER A 164 11.07 -9.76 -11.05
CA SER A 164 12.34 -9.35 -10.42
C SER A 164 13.64 -9.88 -11.07
N ASN A 165 13.53 -10.81 -12.04
CA ASN A 165 14.61 -11.36 -12.87
C ASN A 165 14.46 -11.12 -14.39
N GLY A 166 13.75 -10.08 -14.88
CA GLY A 166 13.49 -9.87 -16.31
C GLY A 166 13.07 -8.45 -16.71
N ASP A 167 13.05 -8.20 -18.02
CA ASP A 167 12.82 -6.90 -18.65
C ASP A 167 11.39 -6.37 -18.39
N ARG A 168 11.27 -5.10 -18.00
CA ARG A 168 10.00 -4.45 -17.66
C ARG A 168 9.35 -3.82 -18.89
N SER A 169 9.17 -4.60 -19.96
CA SER A 169 8.47 -4.12 -21.15
C SER A 169 7.02 -3.73 -20.81
N GLU A 170 6.37 -3.02 -21.73
CA GLU A 170 4.99 -2.51 -21.62
C GLU A 170 4.08 -3.48 -20.86
N ASN A 171 3.59 -3.03 -19.71
CA ASN A 171 2.72 -3.80 -18.85
C ASN A 171 1.55 -2.94 -18.37
N CYS A 172 0.52 -3.59 -17.85
CA CYS A 172 -0.67 -2.87 -17.39
C CYS A 172 -0.41 -1.98 -16.17
N PHE A 173 0.63 -2.24 -15.38
CA PHE A 173 0.97 -1.48 -14.16
C PHE A 173 1.79 -0.23 -14.50
N ASN A 174 1.17 0.67 -15.26
CA ASN A 174 1.74 1.96 -15.66
C ASN A 174 1.20 3.12 -14.82
N THR A 175 1.66 4.35 -15.10
CA THR A 175 1.28 5.53 -14.34
C THR A 175 -0.23 5.73 -14.32
N ASN A 176 -0.92 5.55 -15.46
CA ASN A 176 -2.37 5.73 -15.55
C ASN A 176 -3.10 4.70 -14.69
N PHE A 177 -2.65 3.44 -14.68
CA PHE A 177 -3.21 2.40 -13.82
C PHE A 177 -3.27 2.84 -12.35
N PHE A 178 -2.16 3.36 -11.84
CA PHE A 178 -2.04 3.75 -10.43
C PHE A 178 -2.72 5.08 -10.13
N MET A 179 -2.61 6.08 -11.00
CA MET A 179 -3.21 7.39 -10.76
C MET A 179 -4.74 7.34 -10.79
N ASP A 180 -5.33 6.54 -11.68
CA ASP A 180 -6.79 6.40 -11.73
C ASP A 180 -7.35 5.74 -10.47
N LEU A 181 -6.66 4.71 -9.95
CA LEU A 181 -7.01 4.07 -8.69
C LEU A 181 -6.83 5.02 -7.51
N LEU A 182 -5.74 5.79 -7.47
CA LEU A 182 -5.47 6.76 -6.42
C LEU A 182 -6.50 7.90 -6.39
N LYS A 183 -6.91 8.41 -7.55
CA LYS A 183 -7.96 9.43 -7.65
C LYS A 183 -9.29 8.92 -7.12
N LYS A 184 -9.63 7.65 -7.38
CA LYS A 184 -10.91 7.06 -6.96
C LYS A 184 -10.92 6.60 -5.50
N PHE A 185 -9.81 6.06 -5.01
CA PHE A 185 -9.67 5.48 -3.67
C PHE A 185 -8.42 6.03 -2.96
N PRO A 186 -8.39 7.34 -2.65
CA PRO A 186 -7.20 8.00 -2.14
C PRO A 186 -6.78 7.50 -0.74
N ASP A 187 -7.70 7.04 0.08
CA ASP A 187 -7.49 6.63 1.48
C ASP A 187 -7.25 5.13 1.68
N SER A 188 -7.43 4.32 0.65
CA SER A 188 -7.17 2.88 0.71
C SER A 188 -5.68 2.59 0.90
N VAL A 189 -5.34 1.99 2.05
CA VAL A 189 -3.94 1.64 2.41
C VAL A 189 -3.29 0.76 1.35
N LYS A 190 -4.04 -0.20 0.78
CA LYS A 190 -3.55 -1.13 -0.24
C LYS A 190 -3.25 -0.38 -1.54
N ILE A 191 -4.12 0.54 -1.97
CA ILE A 191 -3.88 1.39 -3.15
C ILE A 191 -2.68 2.31 -2.93
N LEU A 192 -2.67 3.05 -1.81
CA LEU A 192 -1.57 3.93 -1.43
C LEU A 192 -0.23 3.20 -1.44
N ARG A 193 -0.18 1.98 -0.93
CA ARG A 193 1.06 1.19 -0.90
C ARG A 193 1.52 0.73 -2.28
N MET A 194 0.60 0.31 -3.15
CA MET A 194 0.97 -0.03 -4.54
C MET A 194 1.53 1.17 -5.29
N VAL A 195 0.87 2.33 -5.14
CA VAL A 195 1.30 3.59 -5.76
C VAL A 195 2.66 4.00 -5.22
N ASP A 196 2.85 3.99 -3.90
CA ASP A 196 4.12 4.31 -3.26
C ASP A 196 5.25 3.43 -3.80
N TYR A 197 5.03 2.11 -3.86
CA TYR A 197 6.02 1.18 -4.40
C TYR A 197 6.31 1.46 -5.88
N TYR A 198 5.28 1.68 -6.70
CA TYR A 198 5.44 2.00 -8.12
C TYR A 198 6.31 3.24 -8.30
N LEU A 199 5.92 4.35 -7.66
CA LEU A 199 6.59 5.65 -7.79
C LEU A 199 8.05 5.61 -7.32
N ASN A 200 8.34 4.98 -6.18
CA ASN A 200 9.71 4.88 -5.65
C ASN A 200 10.63 3.94 -6.46
N ASN A 201 10.09 3.13 -7.37
CA ASN A 201 10.86 2.24 -8.24
C ASN A 201 10.89 2.70 -9.70
N LEU A 202 10.41 3.90 -10.01
CA LEU A 202 10.55 4.49 -11.33
C LEU A 202 11.97 5.00 -11.54
N THR A 203 12.57 4.68 -12.69
CA THR A 203 13.89 5.21 -13.09
C THR A 203 13.81 6.66 -13.57
N LYS A 204 12.64 7.11 -13.99
CA LYS A 204 12.36 8.47 -14.48
C LYS A 204 11.11 8.98 -13.81
N SER A 205 11.07 10.26 -13.48
CA SER A 205 9.85 10.87 -12.96
C SER A 205 8.69 10.66 -13.94
N PRO A 206 7.52 10.21 -13.47
CA PRO A 206 6.37 10.05 -14.34
C PRO A 206 5.85 11.42 -14.77
N VAL A 207 5.36 11.52 -16.01
CA VAL A 207 4.52 12.62 -16.46
C VAL A 207 3.09 12.29 -16.04
N ILE A 208 2.46 13.19 -15.29
CA ILE A 208 1.10 13.03 -14.76
C ILE A 208 0.30 14.25 -15.20
N ASP A 209 -0.62 14.07 -16.13
CA ASP A 209 -1.36 15.18 -16.76
C ASP A 209 -2.20 15.97 -15.74
N ASP A 210 -2.88 15.29 -14.81
CA ASP A 210 -3.73 15.91 -13.77
C ASP A 210 -3.06 15.93 -12.39
N LEU A 211 -1.76 16.22 -12.34
CA LEU A 211 -0.99 16.21 -11.09
C LEU A 211 -1.63 17.06 -9.96
N PRO A 212 -2.13 18.30 -10.21
CA PRO A 212 -2.76 19.09 -9.17
C PRO A 212 -3.97 18.41 -8.52
N ASP A 213 -4.82 17.75 -9.32
CA ASP A 213 -6.01 17.05 -8.83
C ASP A 213 -5.63 15.82 -7.99
N VAL A 214 -4.61 15.08 -8.42
CA VAL A 214 -4.07 13.97 -7.65
C VAL A 214 -3.54 14.46 -6.30
N ILE A 215 -2.79 15.55 -6.27
CA ILE A 215 -2.27 16.16 -5.04
C ILE A 215 -3.42 16.57 -4.11
N LEU A 216 -4.46 17.21 -4.65
CA LEU A 216 -5.63 17.63 -3.89
C LEU A 216 -6.41 16.47 -3.27
N ASN A 217 -6.43 15.30 -3.92
CA ASN A 217 -7.07 14.10 -3.37
C ASN A 217 -6.24 13.42 -2.26
N VAL A 218 -4.90 13.54 -2.31
CA VAL A 218 -4.01 12.86 -1.35
C VAL A 218 -3.71 13.70 -0.11
N ILE A 219 -3.63 15.03 -0.21
CA ILE A 219 -3.37 15.91 0.95
C ILE A 219 -4.33 15.68 2.14
N PRO A 220 -5.65 15.50 1.94
CA PRO A 220 -6.59 15.25 3.03
C PRO A 220 -6.25 14.03 3.89
N ASN A 221 -5.62 13.00 3.30
CA ASN A 221 -5.17 11.81 4.03
C ASN A 221 -4.19 12.13 5.16
N LEU A 222 -3.49 13.26 5.11
CA LEU A 222 -2.58 13.68 6.16
C LEU A 222 -3.29 13.97 7.49
N ALA A 223 -4.61 14.22 7.48
CA ALA A 223 -5.42 14.32 8.68
C ALA A 223 -5.95 12.97 9.21
N SER A 224 -5.65 11.85 8.52
CA SER A 224 -6.11 10.53 8.95
C SER A 224 -5.57 10.15 10.33
N PRO A 225 -6.37 9.50 11.20
CA PRO A 225 -5.86 8.98 12.46
C PRO A 225 -4.87 7.81 12.27
N PHE A 226 -4.85 7.19 11.09
CA PHE A 226 -4.05 6.00 10.81
C PHE A 226 -2.66 6.36 10.28
N HIS A 227 -1.62 5.92 10.99
CA HIS A 227 -0.21 6.15 10.64
C HIS A 227 0.13 5.72 9.21
N LEU A 228 -0.32 4.53 8.77
CA LEU A 228 0.01 4.00 7.43
C LEU A 228 -0.54 4.88 6.31
N ILE A 229 -1.78 5.38 6.44
CA ILE A 229 -2.39 6.29 5.46
C ILE A 229 -1.56 7.58 5.36
N ARG A 230 -1.21 8.18 6.50
CA ARG A 230 -0.39 9.40 6.54
C ARG A 230 1.00 9.16 5.94
N ARG A 231 1.67 8.08 6.32
CA ARG A 231 3.02 7.72 5.86
C ARG A 231 3.08 7.51 4.34
N PHE A 232 2.22 6.66 3.78
CA PHE A 232 2.24 6.42 2.33
C PHE A 232 1.85 7.67 1.54
N SER A 233 0.88 8.44 2.03
CA SER A 233 0.50 9.72 1.41
C SER A 233 1.66 10.72 1.39
N LEU A 234 2.44 10.83 2.47
CA LEU A 234 3.62 11.70 2.53
C LEU A 234 4.70 11.29 1.53
N ARG A 235 4.96 9.99 1.37
CA ARG A 235 5.94 9.48 0.41
C ARG A 235 5.52 9.71 -1.04
N ILE A 236 4.24 9.50 -1.35
CA ILE A 236 3.64 9.80 -2.65
C ILE A 236 3.76 11.31 -2.95
N LEU A 237 3.29 12.17 -2.04
CA LEU A 237 3.34 13.63 -2.20
C LEU A 237 4.77 14.15 -2.34
N LYS A 238 5.71 13.61 -1.54
CA LYS A 238 7.13 13.89 -1.68
C LYS A 238 7.62 13.58 -3.09
N THR A 239 7.25 12.44 -3.66
CA THR A 239 7.67 12.06 -5.03
C THR A 239 7.15 13.05 -6.09
N PHE A 240 5.97 13.63 -5.89
CA PHE A 240 5.41 14.64 -6.79
C PHE A 240 6.09 16.01 -6.65
N VAL A 241 6.38 16.45 -5.42
CA VAL A 241 6.93 17.78 -5.13
C VAL A 241 8.46 17.85 -5.27
N LEU A 242 9.14 16.70 -5.29
CA LEU A 242 10.58 16.60 -5.58
C LEU A 242 10.99 17.04 -7.00
N GLN A 243 10.05 17.48 -7.84
CA GLN A 243 10.33 18.09 -9.14
C GLN A 243 10.84 19.54 -9.03
N GLU A 244 10.82 20.16 -7.85
CA GLU A 244 11.44 21.47 -7.61
C GLU A 244 12.54 21.37 -6.53
N PRO A 245 13.81 21.71 -6.85
CA PRO A 245 14.90 21.61 -5.88
C PRO A 245 14.67 22.57 -4.71
N SER A 246 14.93 22.09 -3.49
CA SER A 246 14.95 22.92 -2.29
C SER A 246 15.89 24.10 -2.53
N GLN A 247 15.39 25.33 -2.51
CA GLN A 247 16.19 26.50 -2.91
C GLN A 247 17.40 26.75 -2.00
N ASN A 248 17.51 26.12 -0.82
CA ASN A 248 18.57 26.41 0.17
C ASN A 248 19.03 25.20 1.02
N GLY A 249 18.85 23.96 0.57
CA GLY A 249 19.21 22.76 1.36
C GLY A 249 18.36 22.54 2.62
N VAL A 250 17.24 23.26 2.73
CA VAL A 250 16.24 23.11 3.80
C VAL A 250 15.29 21.97 3.42
N PRO A 251 14.98 21.03 4.34
CA PRO A 251 14.05 19.96 4.06
C PRO A 251 12.66 20.50 3.70
N SER A 252 12.01 19.89 2.71
CA SER A 252 10.64 20.25 2.34
C SER A 252 9.66 19.96 3.49
N VAL A 253 8.45 20.52 3.43
CA VAL A 253 7.39 20.18 4.40
C VAL A 253 7.09 18.68 4.40
N PHE A 254 7.10 18.04 3.22
CA PHE A 254 6.89 16.60 3.13
C PHE A 254 8.02 15.81 3.78
N ASP A 255 9.27 16.25 3.66
CA ASP A 255 10.40 15.65 4.38
C ASP A 255 10.23 15.80 5.89
N ILE A 256 9.92 17.01 6.36
CA ILE A 256 9.72 17.27 7.80
C ILE A 256 8.61 16.38 8.37
N CYS A 257 7.47 16.30 7.66
CA CYS A 257 6.35 15.46 8.07
C CYS A 257 6.71 13.97 8.01
N LEU A 258 7.43 13.52 6.98
CA LEU A 258 7.82 12.12 6.83
C LEU A 258 8.81 11.67 7.92
N GLU A 259 9.78 12.51 8.27
CA GLU A 259 10.70 12.28 9.39
C GLU A 259 9.95 12.24 10.72
N ALA A 260 9.05 13.19 10.96
CA ALA A 260 8.20 13.16 12.15
C ALA A 260 7.33 11.89 12.23
N GLU A 261 6.78 11.45 11.09
CA GLU A 261 5.91 10.29 11.03
C GLU A 261 6.66 8.98 11.30
N SER A 262 7.90 8.88 10.83
CA SER A 262 8.77 7.69 10.99
C SER A 262 9.24 7.48 12.43
N ILE A 263 9.24 8.53 13.26
CA ILE A 263 9.62 8.40 14.68
C ILE A 263 8.50 7.70 15.46
N PRO A 264 8.79 6.60 16.17
CA PRO A 264 7.80 5.89 16.97
C PRO A 264 7.24 6.78 18.08
N LEU A 265 5.96 6.56 18.39
CA LEU A 265 5.27 7.28 19.45
C LEU A 265 5.48 6.60 20.80
N ASP A 266 6.62 6.88 21.41
CA ASP A 266 6.97 6.43 22.76
C ASP A 266 7.60 7.57 23.59
N VAL A 267 7.71 7.36 24.91
CA VAL A 267 8.21 8.38 25.86
C VAL A 267 9.71 8.66 25.70
N GLN A 268 10.47 7.78 25.05
CA GLN A 268 11.91 7.97 24.83
C GLN A 268 12.14 8.86 23.59
N SER A 269 11.34 8.63 22.55
CA SER A 269 11.49 9.21 21.21
C SER A 269 10.65 10.48 21.00
N TYR A 270 9.65 10.77 21.85
CA TYR A 270 8.73 11.89 21.60
C TYR A 270 9.41 13.27 21.50
N ARG A 271 10.52 13.48 22.21
CA ARG A 271 11.26 14.75 22.16
C ARG A 271 11.84 14.98 20.77
N GLU A 272 12.30 13.93 20.12
CA GLU A 272 12.80 13.98 18.75
C GLU A 272 11.67 14.29 17.78
N LYS A 273 10.53 13.59 17.91
CA LYS A 273 9.32 13.89 17.12
C LYS A 273 8.88 15.34 17.27
N LEU A 274 8.94 15.88 18.50
CA LEU A 274 8.59 17.26 18.78
C LEU A 274 9.53 18.27 18.09
N LYS A 275 10.84 17.95 17.95
CA LYS A 275 11.78 18.80 17.21
C LYS A 275 11.38 18.94 15.75
N TRP A 276 10.99 17.84 15.11
CA TRP A 276 10.51 17.86 13.73
C TRP A 276 9.20 18.63 13.60
N LEU A 277 8.24 18.38 14.48
CA LEU A 277 6.96 19.10 14.48
C LEU A 277 7.11 20.61 14.72
N ARG A 278 8.19 21.08 15.37
CA ARG A 278 8.46 22.54 15.51
C ARG A 278 8.84 23.20 14.19
N LYS A 279 9.41 22.45 13.25
CA LYS A 279 9.71 22.96 11.90
C LYS A 279 8.45 23.18 11.05
N LEU A 280 7.27 22.81 11.54
CA LEU A 280 5.99 23.06 10.87
C LEU A 280 5.36 24.41 11.24
N GLU A 281 6.08 25.30 11.91
CA GLU A 281 5.63 26.68 12.17
C GLU A 281 5.48 27.46 10.86
N TYR A 282 4.40 28.24 10.73
CA TYR A 282 4.06 28.96 9.49
C TYR A 282 5.22 29.81 8.94
N GLU A 283 5.87 30.58 9.82
CA GLU A 283 7.00 31.44 9.46
C GLU A 283 8.21 30.65 8.92
N PHE A 284 8.43 29.43 9.42
CA PHE A 284 9.49 28.57 8.91
C PHE A 284 9.13 28.00 7.53
N ILE A 285 7.87 27.60 7.35
CA ILE A 285 7.40 27.05 6.08
C ILE A 285 7.43 28.14 5.02
N LYS A 286 6.76 29.28 5.23
CA LYS A 286 6.62 30.38 4.26
C LYS A 286 7.94 30.85 3.66
N LYS A 287 8.99 30.94 4.48
CA LYS A 287 10.33 31.39 4.04
C LYS A 287 11.00 30.42 3.07
N ASN A 288 10.51 29.18 2.97
CA ASN A 288 11.12 28.10 2.20
C ASN A 288 10.15 27.49 1.17
N LEU A 289 9.01 28.13 0.91
CA LEU A 289 8.01 27.65 -0.05
C LEU A 289 8.39 28.05 -1.48
N PRO A 290 8.38 27.11 -2.44
CA PRO A 290 8.26 27.48 -3.84
C PRO A 290 6.89 28.13 -4.09
N THR A 291 6.87 29.24 -4.83
CA THR A 291 5.65 30.01 -5.12
C THR A 291 4.59 29.20 -5.87
N SER A 292 5.00 28.22 -6.69
CA SER A 292 4.12 27.40 -7.54
C SER A 292 3.20 26.46 -6.75
N TYR A 293 3.60 26.02 -5.55
CA TYR A 293 2.85 25.06 -4.72
C TYR A 293 2.54 25.57 -3.31
N GLU A 294 2.65 26.88 -3.08
CA GLU A 294 2.51 27.51 -1.76
C GLU A 294 1.22 27.08 -1.03
N GLU A 295 0.09 27.09 -1.73
CA GLU A 295 -1.22 26.71 -1.17
C GLU A 295 -1.29 25.23 -0.79
N HIS A 296 -0.82 24.34 -1.68
CA HIS A 296 -0.83 22.89 -1.45
C HIS A 296 0.08 22.49 -0.28
N ILE A 297 1.27 23.09 -0.21
CA ILE A 297 2.23 22.79 0.86
C ILE A 297 1.72 23.32 2.21
N THR A 298 1.12 24.52 2.22
CA THR A 298 0.48 25.06 3.43
C THR A 298 -0.65 24.14 3.90
N LYS A 299 -1.54 23.71 2.99
CA LYS A 299 -2.58 22.72 3.31
C LYS A 299 -1.98 21.45 3.88
N ALA A 300 -0.96 20.88 3.25
CA ALA A 300 -0.32 19.65 3.72
C ALA A 300 0.20 19.74 5.15
N ALA A 301 0.85 20.85 5.52
CA ALA A 301 1.31 21.09 6.89
C ALA A 301 0.14 21.08 7.90
N ILE A 302 -0.96 21.76 7.57
CA ILE A 302 -2.10 21.88 8.47
C ILE A 302 -2.84 20.54 8.60
N TYR A 303 -3.12 19.84 7.49
CA TYR A 303 -3.74 18.50 7.53
C TYR A 303 -2.89 17.53 8.36
N TYR A 304 -1.56 17.56 8.22
CA TYR A 304 -0.67 16.72 9.03
C TYR A 304 -0.73 17.05 10.53
N ILE A 305 -0.77 18.34 10.90
CA ILE A 305 -0.95 18.77 12.30
C ILE A 305 -2.28 18.23 12.85
N ILE A 306 -3.37 18.29 12.08
CA ILE A 306 -4.67 17.72 12.47
C ILE A 306 -4.54 16.21 12.69
N GLY A 307 -3.92 15.48 11.77
CA GLY A 307 -3.69 14.04 11.92
C GLY A 307 -2.92 13.70 13.19
N MET A 308 -1.91 14.51 13.51
CA MET A 308 -1.13 14.36 14.75
C MET A 308 -1.92 14.66 16.03
N LEU A 309 -2.97 15.47 15.96
CA LEU A 309 -3.87 15.71 17.10
C LEU A 309 -4.83 14.52 17.34
N TYR A 310 -5.15 13.74 16.30
CA TYR A 310 -5.88 12.47 16.47
C TYR A 310 -5.04 11.38 17.13
N VAL A 311 -3.71 11.49 17.09
CA VAL A 311 -2.83 10.57 17.79
C VAL A 311 -2.99 10.77 19.31
N ASN A 312 -3.35 9.70 20.01
CA ASN A 312 -3.64 9.71 21.46
C ASN A 312 -2.36 9.83 22.31
N PHE A 313 -1.66 10.96 22.18
CA PHE A 313 -0.40 11.23 22.87
C PHE A 313 -0.33 12.69 23.34
N LYS A 314 -0.94 12.95 24.50
CA LYS A 314 -1.19 14.29 25.06
C LYS A 314 0.04 15.20 25.14
N LEU A 315 1.24 14.63 25.30
CA LEU A 315 2.49 15.41 25.38
C LEU A 315 2.77 16.23 24.10
N LEU A 316 2.17 15.87 22.97
CA LEU A 316 2.34 16.62 21.71
C LEU A 316 1.28 17.71 21.53
N TRP A 317 0.10 17.58 22.15
CA TRP A 317 -1.08 18.38 21.82
C TRP A 317 -0.89 19.87 22.02
N GLY A 318 -0.33 20.31 23.15
CA GLY A 318 -0.15 21.74 23.42
C GLY A 318 0.73 22.46 22.39
N ASN A 319 1.82 21.80 21.95
CA ASN A 319 2.68 22.37 20.89
C ASN A 319 1.99 22.36 19.53
N LEU A 320 1.21 21.32 19.21
CA LEU A 320 0.49 21.19 17.94
C LEU A 320 -0.65 22.22 17.82
N GLN A 321 -1.39 22.45 18.91
CA GLN A 321 -2.46 23.45 18.97
C GLN A 321 -1.93 24.86 18.67
N LEU A 322 -0.82 25.27 19.30
CA LEU A 322 -0.21 26.58 19.04
C LEU A 322 0.16 26.76 17.56
N LYS A 323 0.73 25.72 16.94
CA LYS A 323 1.11 25.74 15.53
C LYS A 323 -0.11 25.82 14.62
N PHE A 324 -1.13 25.02 14.89
CA PHE A 324 -2.40 25.08 14.18
C PHE A 324 -2.99 26.51 14.19
N CYS A 325 -2.99 27.16 15.35
CA CYS A 325 -3.46 28.54 15.47
C CYS A 325 -2.61 29.53 14.67
N SER A 326 -1.28 29.36 14.65
CA SER A 326 -0.40 30.22 13.85
C SER A 326 -0.71 30.16 12.36
N HIS A 327 -1.06 28.98 11.84
CA HIS A 327 -1.48 28.79 10.46
C HIS A 327 -2.84 29.45 10.18
N LEU A 328 -3.82 29.24 11.08
CA LEU A 328 -5.16 29.83 10.92
C LEU A 328 -5.16 31.37 10.94
N GLN A 329 -4.32 31.98 11.78
CA GLN A 329 -4.25 33.44 11.88
C GLN A 329 -3.68 34.10 10.62
N MET A 330 -2.83 33.39 9.88
CA MET A 330 -2.09 33.95 8.75
C MET A 330 -2.74 33.68 7.40
N VAL A 331 -3.73 32.78 7.32
CA VAL A 331 -4.41 32.48 6.05
C VAL A 331 -5.86 32.98 6.07
N HIS A 332 -6.13 34.00 5.27
CA HIS A 332 -7.39 34.75 5.25
C HIS A 332 -8.53 34.14 4.38
N HIS A 333 -8.38 32.92 3.84
CA HIS A 333 -9.33 32.35 2.84
C HIS A 333 -9.86 30.93 3.16
N ASN A 334 -11.06 30.65 2.62
CA ASN A 334 -11.93 29.46 2.78
C ASN A 334 -11.24 28.09 3.01
N TYR A 335 -11.19 27.67 4.28
CA TYR A 335 -10.84 26.30 4.69
C TYR A 335 -12.05 25.47 5.14
N PHE A 336 -13.22 25.69 4.53
CA PHE A 336 -14.48 25.00 4.89
C PHE A 336 -14.34 23.46 4.97
N GLY A 337 -13.54 22.83 4.10
CA GLY A 337 -13.24 21.39 4.16
C GLY A 337 -12.46 20.92 5.40
N MET A 338 -11.74 21.81 6.08
CA MET A 338 -10.98 21.50 7.30
C MET A 338 -11.88 21.40 8.53
N TYR A 339 -12.98 22.14 8.57
CA TYR A 339 -13.99 22.03 9.63
C TYR A 339 -14.68 20.66 9.60
N PHE A 340 -14.88 20.09 8.42
CA PHE A 340 -15.36 18.72 8.26
C PHE A 340 -14.32 17.68 8.67
N ALA A 341 -13.02 17.92 8.51
CA ALA A 341 -11.97 17.01 8.99
C ALA A 341 -11.82 17.00 10.53
N LEU A 342 -12.39 17.99 11.23
CA LEU A 342 -12.37 18.14 12.69
C LEU A 342 -13.59 17.48 13.36
N THR A 343 -14.10 16.35 12.85
CA THR A 343 -15.34 15.69 13.33
C THR A 343 -15.35 15.25 14.79
N SER A 344 -14.21 15.22 15.49
CA SER A 344 -14.23 14.91 16.93
C SER A 344 -14.58 16.13 17.79
N ILE A 345 -15.61 15.97 18.63
CA ILE A 345 -16.15 16.99 19.54
C ILE A 345 -15.06 17.64 20.42
N ASN A 346 -13.99 16.92 20.77
CA ASN A 346 -12.90 17.45 21.58
C ASN A 346 -11.95 18.38 20.80
N LEU A 347 -11.65 18.06 19.53
CA LEU A 347 -10.89 18.96 18.66
C LEU A 347 -11.73 20.18 18.27
N LEU A 348 -13.02 19.98 17.97
CA LEU A 348 -13.96 21.05 17.66
C LEU A 348 -14.13 22.01 18.86
N LYS A 349 -14.30 21.50 20.09
CA LYS A 349 -14.31 22.33 21.31
C LYS A 349 -13.00 23.06 21.54
N CYS A 350 -11.86 22.41 21.27
CA CYS A 350 -10.56 23.05 21.47
C CYS A 350 -10.31 24.17 20.44
N VAL A 351 -10.67 23.95 19.18
CA VAL A 351 -10.60 24.97 18.11
C VAL A 351 -11.61 26.09 18.35
N CYS A 352 -12.85 25.76 18.75
CA CYS A 352 -13.89 26.76 19.09
C CYS A 352 -13.51 27.61 20.31
N ASN A 353 -12.98 27.02 21.39
CA ASN A 353 -12.56 27.78 22.57
C ASN A 353 -11.42 28.76 22.23
N ILE A 354 -10.48 28.35 21.37
CA ILE A 354 -9.37 29.22 20.96
C ILE A 354 -9.82 30.33 20.01
N ILE A 355 -10.83 30.08 19.16
CA ILE A 355 -11.44 31.12 18.31
C ILE A 355 -12.25 32.10 19.15
N GLN A 356 -13.00 31.64 20.15
CA GLN A 356 -13.80 32.47 21.05
C GLN A 356 -12.95 33.35 21.98
N GLU A 357 -11.78 32.89 22.43
CA GLU A 357 -10.88 33.70 23.28
C GLU A 357 -10.13 34.81 22.53
N LYS A 358 -10.14 34.83 21.19
CA LYS A 358 -9.34 35.78 20.39
C LYS A 358 -10.13 36.67 19.44
N TYR A 359 -11.41 36.38 19.18
CA TYR A 359 -12.26 37.12 18.23
C TYR A 359 -13.60 37.60 18.84
N LEU A 360 -13.76 37.48 20.17
CA LEU A 360 -14.67 38.25 21.02
C LEU A 360 -13.81 38.99 22.05
#